data_AF-A0A2Z6PBF3-F1
#
_entry.id   AF-A0A2Z6PBF3-F1
#
_cell.length_a   1.000
_cell.length_b   1.000
_cell.length_c   1.000
_cell.angle_alpha   90.00
_cell.angle_beta   90.00
_cell.angle_gamma   90.00
#
_symmetry.space_group_name_H-M   'P 1'
#
loop_
_entity.id
_entity.type
_entity.pdbx_description
1 polymer ?
#
loop_
_entity_poly.entity_id
_entity_poly.type
_entity_poly.pdbx_seq_one_letter_code
_entity_poly.pdbx_strand_id
1 'polypeptide(L)'
;MGVNDADQSHKPHRERQAGPKKKTNKPKKKHHGDDDNEGGQIMQNPKAFAYSSSTKNKRLQARTAEKEQRRLHVPIIDRSYGEPPPFVIVVQGPPQVGKSLLIKSLVKHYTKHNLPEVRGPLTIVSGKQRRLQFVECPNDINGMIDAAKYADLALLLIDGSYGFEMETFEFLNILQVHGFPKVMGVLTHLDHFKDVKKLRKTKQRLKHRFWTEIYDGAKLFYLSGLIHGKYVKREVHNLARFISVMKFHPLSWRTSHPYVLVDRFEDITPPEQVHANNKCDRKVTLYGYLRGCNLKSGNKVHIAGVGDYSLAHATGLPDPCPLPSAAKKKGLRDKEKLFYAPMSGVGDLLYDKDAVYININDHFVQFSRVDDGNSAMTNQGNERDVGEVLVRSLQNTKYSINEKLENSFINFFSSDAPGTNNDVEQDGNLETQPVAGMGGEDNNEMDSNGSESSDDDEVHGPDVDGDASKATDSNHLNEQIEFHNGRRRRKAIFGNDVDQSDLVDSEDEEVEEDGESSDSESSDSESSKEAEDDNDDDDTDGAVFLL
;
A
#
# COMPACT_ATOMS: atom_id res chain seq x y z
N MET A 1 107.17 65.70 12.12
CA MET A 1 106.69 65.83 10.71
C MET A 1 106.20 64.45 10.29
N GLY A 2 105.02 64.25 9.70
CA GLY A 2 103.83 65.11 9.59
C GLY A 2 102.59 64.31 10.03
N VAL A 3 101.59 64.96 10.65
CA VAL A 3 100.34 65.37 9.99
C VAL A 3 99.48 64.19 9.52
N ASN A 4 98.44 63.95 10.32
CA ASN A 4 97.08 63.48 10.01
C ASN A 4 96.84 62.54 8.82
N ASP A 5 96.07 61.48 9.08
CA ASP A 5 94.85 61.27 8.29
C ASP A 5 93.68 60.84 9.20
N ALA A 6 92.44 61.00 8.73
CA ALA A 6 91.27 61.15 9.60
C ALA A 6 90.57 59.84 10.04
N ASP A 7 89.99 59.88 11.24
CA ASP A 7 89.21 58.79 11.84
C ASP A 7 87.88 58.57 11.08
N GLN A 8 87.82 57.55 10.23
CA GLN A 8 86.67 57.31 9.35
C GLN A 8 85.54 56.57 10.06
N SER A 9 84.56 57.33 10.55
CA SER A 9 83.32 56.77 11.10
C SER A 9 82.49 56.04 10.02
N HIS A 10 82.63 54.72 9.97
CA HIS A 10 81.87 53.88 9.06
C HIS A 10 80.36 54.00 9.30
N LYS A 11 79.61 54.39 8.26
CA LYS A 11 78.14 54.50 8.32
C LYS A 11 77.53 53.12 8.65
N PRO A 12 76.64 53.00 9.65
CA PRO A 12 76.01 51.72 9.98
C PRO A 12 75.17 51.22 8.79
N HIS A 13 75.46 50.00 8.33
CA HIS A 13 74.71 49.40 7.24
C HIS A 13 73.28 49.08 7.70
N ARG A 14 72.27 49.58 6.98
CA ARG A 14 70.85 49.29 7.25
C ARG A 14 70.64 47.78 7.33
N GLU A 15 70.07 47.28 8.43
CA GLU A 15 69.79 45.86 8.56
C GLU A 15 68.92 45.39 7.39
N ARG A 16 69.22 44.18 6.88
CA ARG A 16 68.44 43.60 5.77
C ARG A 16 67.03 43.33 6.27
N GLN A 17 66.09 44.19 5.89
CA GLN A 17 64.66 43.94 6.05
C GLN A 17 64.27 42.69 5.24
N ALA A 18 64.40 41.54 5.89
CA ALA A 18 63.80 40.29 5.47
C ALA A 18 62.27 40.37 5.68
N GLY A 19 61.63 41.24 4.90
CA GLY A 19 60.17 41.28 4.79
C GLY A 19 59.64 39.89 4.45
N PRO A 20 58.38 39.56 4.81
CA PRO A 20 57.90 38.18 4.90
C PRO A 20 57.64 37.51 3.54
N LYS A 21 58.70 37.33 2.73
CA LYS A 21 58.76 36.42 1.58
C LYS A 21 58.74 34.97 2.08
N LYS A 22 57.55 34.58 2.58
CA LYS A 22 57.00 33.23 2.78
C LYS A 22 58.06 32.13 2.70
N LYS A 23 58.79 31.91 3.81
CA LYS A 23 59.98 31.04 3.88
C LYS A 23 59.77 29.74 3.11
N THR A 24 60.51 29.56 2.03
CA THR A 24 60.62 28.30 1.28
C THR A 24 61.51 27.32 2.05
N ASN A 25 61.07 26.96 3.26
CA ASN A 25 61.73 25.96 4.09
C ASN A 25 61.78 24.62 3.33
N LYS A 26 62.94 24.32 2.74
CA LYS A 26 63.37 22.95 2.50
C LYS A 26 63.50 22.28 3.88
N PRO A 27 62.85 21.14 4.16
CA PRO A 27 63.11 20.42 5.40
C PRO A 27 64.56 19.92 5.38
N LYS A 28 65.37 20.36 6.35
CA LYS A 28 66.64 19.69 6.65
C LYS A 28 66.35 18.35 7.35
N LYS A 29 67.29 17.40 7.24
CA LYS A 29 67.14 16.03 7.77
C LYS A 29 67.20 15.99 9.31
N LYS A 30 66.81 14.83 9.85
CA LYS A 30 66.59 14.45 11.26
C LYS A 30 67.78 14.68 12.23
N HIS A 31 67.47 14.45 13.52
CA HIS A 31 68.28 14.35 14.76
C HIS A 31 68.26 15.63 15.62
N HIS A 32 68.11 15.57 16.95
CA HIS A 32 67.92 14.44 17.89
C HIS A 32 66.99 14.86 19.05
N GLY A 33 66.45 13.90 19.80
CA GLY A 33 65.74 14.14 21.07
C GLY A 33 64.55 13.19 21.25
N ASP A 34 64.60 12.37 22.29
CA ASP A 34 63.51 11.48 22.71
C ASP A 34 62.64 12.18 23.77
N ASP A 35 61.33 11.91 23.75
CA ASP A 35 60.51 11.67 24.94
C ASP A 35 59.14 11.11 24.52
N ASP A 36 58.49 10.34 25.40
CA ASP A 36 57.40 9.42 25.07
C ASP A 36 55.97 10.00 25.10
N ASN A 37 55.02 9.21 24.58
CA ASN A 37 53.56 9.29 24.80
C ASN A 37 52.84 10.61 24.44
N GLU A 38 52.32 10.70 23.21
CA GLU A 38 50.91 10.33 22.94
C GLU A 38 50.55 10.49 21.45
N GLY A 39 49.69 9.61 20.91
CA GLY A 39 48.89 9.88 19.71
C GLY A 39 49.62 10.39 18.46
N GLY A 40 50.83 9.89 18.16
CA GLY A 40 51.76 10.44 17.17
C GLY A 40 51.15 10.71 15.78
N GLN A 41 50.70 11.94 15.55
CA GLN A 41 50.17 12.37 14.25
C GLN A 41 51.28 12.35 13.20
N ILE A 42 51.14 11.46 12.21
CA ILE A 42 52.03 11.42 11.05
C ILE A 42 52.01 12.80 10.39
N MET A 43 53.14 13.53 10.42
CA MET A 43 53.27 14.87 9.85
C MET A 43 53.29 14.83 8.31
N GLN A 44 52.14 14.50 7.73
CA GLN A 44 51.90 14.42 6.30
C GLN A 44 52.16 15.79 5.65
N ASN A 45 52.92 15.80 4.56
CA ASN A 45 53.27 17.04 3.86
C ASN A 45 52.01 17.69 3.25
N PRO A 46 51.52 18.83 3.77
CA PRO A 46 50.24 19.41 3.34
C PRO A 46 50.27 19.93 1.89
N LYS A 47 51.46 20.04 1.27
CA LYS A 47 51.60 20.36 -0.16
C LYS A 47 51.40 19.15 -1.08
N ALA A 48 51.59 17.92 -0.58
CA ALA A 48 51.33 16.70 -1.33
C ALA A 48 49.83 16.35 -1.37
N PHE A 49 49.08 16.76 -0.35
CA PHE A 49 47.62 16.60 -0.26
C PHE A 49 46.85 17.85 -0.76
N ALA A 50 47.51 18.69 -1.56
CA ALA A 50 46.88 19.86 -2.17
C ALA A 50 45.99 19.45 -3.37
N TYR A 51 44.83 20.09 -3.51
CA TYR A 51 43.90 19.82 -4.60
C TYR A 51 44.43 20.34 -5.94
N SER A 52 44.26 19.56 -7.02
CA SER A 52 44.64 19.96 -8.39
C SER A 52 43.91 21.20 -8.91
N SER A 53 42.69 21.48 -8.42
CA SER A 53 41.91 22.66 -8.83
C SER A 53 41.08 23.23 -7.67
N SER A 54 41.58 24.32 -7.07
CA SER A 54 40.94 24.99 -5.93
C SER A 54 39.52 25.51 -6.24
N THR A 55 39.31 26.06 -7.44
CA THR A 55 38.00 26.61 -7.87
C THR A 55 36.93 25.53 -8.03
N LYS A 56 37.27 24.41 -8.69
CA LYS A 56 36.39 23.24 -8.84
C LYS A 56 36.05 22.64 -7.49
N ASN A 57 37.04 22.46 -6.61
CA ASN A 57 36.80 21.90 -5.28
C ASN A 57 36.00 22.85 -4.38
N LYS A 58 36.20 24.18 -4.43
CA LYS A 58 35.34 25.14 -3.72
C LYS A 58 33.88 25.06 -4.18
N ARG A 59 33.62 24.95 -5.49
CA ARG A 59 32.26 24.76 -6.05
C ARG A 59 31.65 23.42 -5.59
N LEU A 60 32.42 22.33 -5.58
CA LEU A 60 31.95 21.02 -5.13
C LEU A 60 31.68 21.00 -3.62
N GLN A 61 32.56 21.57 -2.79
CA GLN A 61 32.37 21.71 -1.35
C GLN A 61 31.12 22.52 -1.02
N ALA A 62 30.90 23.67 -1.68
CA ALA A 62 29.69 24.46 -1.51
C ALA A 62 28.43 23.66 -1.86
N ARG A 63 28.42 22.97 -3.01
CA ARG A 63 27.28 22.13 -3.44
C ARG A 63 27.04 20.91 -2.53
N THR A 64 28.08 20.38 -1.88
CA THR A 64 27.94 19.28 -0.92
C THR A 64 27.40 19.80 0.42
N ALA A 65 27.95 20.89 0.95
CA ALA A 65 27.46 21.54 2.16
C ALA A 65 25.99 21.98 2.00
N GLU A 66 25.61 22.54 0.86
CA GLU A 66 24.23 22.88 0.53
C GLU A 66 23.31 21.64 0.52
N LYS A 67 23.76 20.53 -0.09
CA LYS A 67 23.01 19.26 -0.07
C LYS A 67 22.88 18.66 1.33
N GLU A 68 23.87 18.85 2.19
CA GLU A 68 23.86 18.40 3.58
C GLU A 68 22.94 19.28 4.42
N GLN A 69 23.00 20.61 4.28
CA GLN A 69 22.07 21.55 4.89
C GLN A 69 20.62 21.27 4.47
N ARG A 70 20.36 21.01 3.18
CA ARG A 70 19.04 20.58 2.65
C ARG A 70 18.61 19.17 3.12
N ARG A 71 19.49 18.38 3.74
CA ARG A 71 19.17 17.07 4.36
C ARG A 71 18.88 17.18 5.86
N LEU A 72 19.35 18.21 6.54
CA LEU A 72 19.04 18.44 7.95
C LEU A 72 17.55 18.77 8.10
N HIS A 73 16.87 18.03 8.96
CA HIS A 73 15.46 18.21 9.33
C HIS A 73 15.37 18.22 10.85
N VAL A 74 14.29 18.78 11.40
CA VAL A 74 14.02 18.72 12.85
C VAL A 74 13.87 17.25 13.27
N PRO A 75 14.61 16.77 14.30
CA PRO A 75 14.46 15.40 14.78
C PRO A 75 13.10 15.23 15.48
N ILE A 76 12.23 14.41 14.89
CA ILE A 76 10.91 14.08 15.43
C ILE A 76 10.96 12.64 15.97
N ILE A 77 10.36 12.42 17.15
CA ILE A 77 10.27 11.10 17.76
C ILE A 77 9.22 10.27 17.00
N ASP A 78 9.67 9.24 16.29
CA ASP A 78 8.79 8.20 15.77
C ASP A 78 8.31 7.31 16.93
N ARG A 79 7.02 6.94 16.91
CA ARG A 79 6.35 6.11 17.93
C ARG A 79 5.69 4.87 17.31
N SER A 80 6.08 4.48 16.11
CA SER A 80 5.62 3.24 15.47
C SER A 80 6.21 2.01 16.14
N TYR A 81 5.46 1.45 17.11
CA TYR A 81 5.80 0.19 17.78
C TYR A 81 4.98 -0.97 17.18
N GLY A 82 5.64 -2.12 16.92
CA GLY A 82 4.98 -3.33 16.42
C GLY A 82 4.67 -3.29 14.92
N GLU A 83 3.54 -3.86 14.52
CA GLU A 83 3.10 -3.91 13.12
C GLU A 83 2.45 -2.58 12.69
N PRO A 84 2.86 -1.95 11.58
CA PRO A 84 2.32 -0.65 11.19
C PRO A 84 0.83 -0.76 10.76
N PRO A 85 -0.04 0.15 11.21
CA PRO A 85 -1.42 0.20 10.75
C PRO A 85 -1.48 0.59 9.26
N PRO A 86 -2.56 0.23 8.53
CA PRO A 86 -2.73 0.60 7.12
C PRO A 86 -2.67 2.12 6.90
N PHE A 87 -1.80 2.64 6.03
CA PHE A 87 -1.70 4.09 5.85
C PHE A 87 -2.94 4.67 5.17
N VAL A 88 -3.48 5.78 5.68
CA VAL A 88 -4.76 6.31 5.19
C VAL A 88 -4.58 7.17 3.96
N ILE A 89 -5.25 6.79 2.87
CA ILE A 89 -5.30 7.50 1.60
C ILE A 89 -6.69 8.09 1.44
N VAL A 90 -6.82 9.39 1.71
CA VAL A 90 -8.05 10.14 1.40
C VAL A 90 -8.08 10.47 -0.08
N VAL A 91 -9.22 10.21 -0.71
CA VAL A 91 -9.53 10.57 -2.09
C VAL A 91 -10.52 11.72 -2.05
N GLN A 92 -10.06 12.93 -2.41
CA GLN A 92 -10.86 14.15 -2.39
C GLN A 92 -10.78 14.87 -3.74
N GLY A 93 -11.81 15.65 -4.03
CA GLY A 93 -12.06 16.33 -5.29
C GLY A 93 -13.55 16.69 -5.38
N PRO A 94 -13.93 17.50 -6.38
CA PRO A 94 -15.27 18.06 -6.52
C PRO A 94 -16.36 17.00 -6.76
N PRO A 95 -17.66 17.39 -6.73
CA PRO A 95 -18.74 16.49 -7.13
C PRO A 95 -18.50 15.92 -8.54
N GLN A 96 -18.96 14.70 -8.79
CA GLN A 96 -18.93 14.03 -10.11
C GLN A 96 -17.53 13.76 -10.73
N VAL A 97 -16.43 14.25 -10.15
CA VAL A 97 -15.04 14.08 -10.67
C VAL A 97 -14.53 12.63 -10.74
N GLY A 98 -15.28 11.66 -10.18
CA GLY A 98 -14.94 10.23 -10.23
C GLY A 98 -14.18 9.69 -9.01
N LYS A 99 -14.35 10.26 -7.80
CA LYS A 99 -13.71 9.81 -6.55
C LYS A 99 -13.87 8.29 -6.31
N SER A 100 -15.10 7.80 -6.19
CA SER A 100 -15.42 6.37 -6.03
C SER A 100 -14.94 5.52 -7.22
N LEU A 101 -14.90 6.09 -8.43
CA LEU A 101 -14.44 5.41 -9.65
C LEU A 101 -12.92 5.16 -9.64
N LEU A 102 -12.15 6.11 -9.08
CA LEU A 102 -10.72 5.95 -8.87
C LEU A 102 -10.45 4.87 -7.83
N ILE A 103 -11.19 4.86 -6.72
CA ILE A 103 -11.09 3.84 -5.67
C ILE A 103 -11.41 2.45 -6.24
N LYS A 104 -12.54 2.28 -6.95
CA LYS A 104 -12.90 1.02 -7.65
C LYS A 104 -11.80 0.56 -8.61
N SER A 105 -11.17 1.49 -9.33
CA SER A 105 -10.08 1.19 -10.27
C SER A 105 -8.77 0.79 -9.57
N LEU A 106 -8.41 1.47 -8.47
CA LEU A 106 -7.23 1.17 -7.66
C LEU A 106 -7.38 -0.16 -6.92
N VAL A 107 -8.52 -0.42 -6.26
CA VAL A 107 -8.77 -1.72 -5.60
C VAL A 107 -8.72 -2.84 -6.63
N LYS A 108 -9.37 -2.71 -7.79
CA LYS A 108 -9.28 -3.72 -8.86
C LYS A 108 -7.85 -3.94 -9.37
N HIS A 109 -6.98 -2.92 -9.35
CA HIS A 109 -5.56 -3.08 -9.68
C HIS A 109 -4.79 -3.87 -8.62
N TYR A 110 -5.04 -3.60 -7.33
CA TYR A 110 -4.35 -4.28 -6.22
C TYR A 110 -4.88 -5.70 -5.94
N THR A 111 -6.19 -5.90 -5.90
CA THR A 111 -6.83 -7.14 -5.43
C THR A 111 -7.36 -8.04 -6.55
N LYS A 112 -7.39 -7.55 -7.81
CA LYS A 112 -8.07 -8.15 -8.98
C LYS A 112 -9.61 -8.20 -8.93
N HIS A 113 -10.22 -8.16 -7.74
CA HIS A 113 -11.67 -8.18 -7.56
C HIS A 113 -12.35 -6.91 -8.10
N ASN A 114 -13.66 -6.99 -8.35
CA ASN A 114 -14.49 -5.84 -8.73
C ASN A 114 -15.32 -5.40 -7.50
N LEU A 115 -15.51 -4.09 -7.32
CA LEU A 115 -16.43 -3.54 -6.32
C LEU A 115 -17.61 -2.86 -7.02
N PRO A 116 -18.87 -3.22 -6.71
CA PRO A 116 -20.04 -2.55 -7.28
C PRO A 116 -20.21 -1.14 -6.69
N GLU A 117 -20.06 -0.99 -5.38
CA GLU A 117 -20.17 0.27 -4.64
C GLU A 117 -18.95 0.48 -3.73
N VAL A 118 -18.74 1.72 -3.27
CA VAL A 118 -17.70 2.10 -2.29
C VAL A 118 -18.40 2.90 -1.19
N ARG A 119 -18.33 2.41 0.03
CA ARG A 119 -18.87 3.00 1.27
C ARG A 119 -17.94 2.66 2.43
N GLY A 120 -17.66 3.65 3.29
CA GLY A 120 -16.69 3.52 4.37
C GLY A 120 -15.25 3.34 3.88
N PRO A 121 -14.31 3.01 4.79
CA PRO A 121 -12.90 2.84 4.44
C PRO A 121 -12.60 1.44 3.89
N LEU A 122 -11.65 1.36 2.96
CA LEU A 122 -11.26 0.11 2.28
C LEU A 122 -9.79 -0.23 2.53
N THR A 123 -9.52 -1.28 3.30
CA THR A 123 -8.16 -1.72 3.63
C THR A 123 -7.65 -2.77 2.63
N ILE A 124 -6.46 -2.55 2.05
CA ILE A 124 -5.77 -3.46 1.12
C ILE A 124 -4.34 -3.78 1.56
N VAL A 125 -3.87 -4.99 1.23
CA VAL A 125 -2.43 -5.32 1.27
C VAL A 125 -1.76 -4.86 -0.03
N SER A 126 -1.00 -3.76 0.04
CA SER A 126 -0.24 -3.22 -1.12
C SER A 126 1.15 -3.85 -1.26
N GLY A 127 1.73 -4.30 -0.14
CA GLY A 127 3.01 -5.00 -0.09
C GLY A 127 3.32 -5.53 1.31
N LYS A 128 4.39 -6.33 1.44
CA LYS A 128 4.67 -7.17 2.62
C LYS A 128 4.90 -6.44 3.94
N GLN A 129 5.14 -5.14 3.89
CA GLN A 129 5.35 -4.28 5.05
C GLN A 129 4.43 -3.04 4.99
N ARG A 130 3.42 -3.05 4.11
CA ARG A 130 2.62 -1.85 3.82
C ARG A 130 1.20 -2.19 3.35
N ARG A 131 0.25 -1.91 4.24
CA ARG A 131 -1.18 -1.85 3.95
C ARG A 131 -1.58 -0.41 3.67
N LEU A 132 -2.64 -0.23 2.90
CA LEU A 132 -3.20 1.09 2.57
C LEU A 132 -4.70 1.03 2.85
N GLN A 133 -5.26 2.11 3.38
CA GLN A 133 -6.69 2.25 3.62
C GLN A 133 -7.23 3.40 2.79
N PHE A 134 -7.99 3.12 1.74
CA PHE A 134 -8.63 4.15 0.92
C PHE A 134 -9.90 4.66 1.59
N VAL A 135 -10.12 5.97 1.57
CA VAL A 135 -11.33 6.61 2.10
C VAL A 135 -11.80 7.63 1.08
N GLU A 136 -13.09 7.60 0.74
CA GLU A 136 -13.71 8.65 -0.07
C GLU A 136 -14.08 9.83 0.84
N CYS A 137 -13.61 11.03 0.49
CA CYS A 137 -14.01 12.24 1.21
C CYS A 137 -15.40 12.67 0.74
N PRO A 138 -16.37 12.88 1.65
CA PRO A 138 -17.64 13.52 1.29
C PRO A 138 -17.40 14.99 0.90
N ASN A 139 -18.40 15.60 0.26
CA ASN A 139 -18.36 17.01 -0.18
C ASN A 139 -18.68 18.01 0.96
N ASP A 140 -18.95 17.54 2.17
CA ASP A 140 -19.18 18.42 3.32
C ASP A 140 -17.86 18.93 3.92
N ILE A 141 -17.84 20.20 4.31
CA ILE A 141 -16.66 20.88 4.87
C ILE A 141 -16.23 20.24 6.20
N ASN A 142 -17.16 19.77 7.04
CA ASN A 142 -16.80 19.08 8.28
C ASN A 142 -16.11 17.74 7.98
N GLY A 143 -16.64 16.99 7.01
CA GLY A 143 -16.01 15.76 6.51
C GLY A 143 -14.64 16.00 5.87
N MET A 144 -14.44 17.11 5.15
CA MET A 144 -13.14 17.56 4.65
C MET A 144 -12.15 17.89 5.79
N ILE A 145 -12.61 18.60 6.82
CA ILE A 145 -11.84 18.93 8.02
C ILE A 145 -11.39 17.67 8.76
N ASP A 146 -12.28 16.70 8.96
CA ASP A 146 -11.92 15.44 9.63
C ASP A 146 -11.02 14.55 8.77
N ALA A 147 -11.27 14.48 7.46
CA ALA A 147 -10.40 13.78 6.52
C ALA A 147 -8.97 14.34 6.51
N ALA A 148 -8.80 15.67 6.58
CA ALA A 148 -7.49 16.30 6.68
C ALA A 148 -6.72 15.89 7.95
N LYS A 149 -7.41 15.77 9.10
CA LYS A 149 -6.78 15.37 10.37
C LYS A 149 -6.14 13.99 10.29
N TYR A 150 -6.74 13.02 9.59
CA TYR A 150 -6.25 11.63 9.54
C TYR A 150 -5.52 11.22 8.25
N ALA A 151 -5.61 11.96 7.13
CA ALA A 151 -5.03 11.57 5.83
C ALA A 151 -3.49 11.53 5.81
N ASP A 152 -2.86 10.36 5.70
CA ASP A 152 -1.40 10.23 5.47
C ASP A 152 -1.03 10.59 4.02
N LEU A 153 -1.96 10.34 3.10
CA LEU A 153 -1.93 10.74 1.70
C LEU A 153 -3.25 11.37 1.29
N ALA A 154 -3.21 12.53 0.67
CA ALA A 154 -4.32 13.09 -0.10
C ALA A 154 -4.10 12.81 -1.60
N LEU A 155 -5.04 12.11 -2.22
CA LEU A 155 -5.20 12.06 -3.68
C LEU A 155 -6.23 13.12 -4.08
N LEU A 156 -5.77 14.19 -4.72
CA LEU A 156 -6.62 15.28 -5.20
C LEU A 156 -7.02 15.04 -6.65
N LEU A 157 -8.30 14.74 -6.87
CA LEU A 157 -8.88 14.70 -8.20
C LEU A 157 -9.23 16.12 -8.63
N ILE A 158 -8.81 16.47 -9.84
CA ILE A 158 -9.08 17.75 -10.48
C ILE A 158 -9.67 17.44 -11.85
N ASP A 159 -10.74 18.12 -12.24
CA ASP A 159 -11.28 18.01 -13.58
C ASP A 159 -10.33 18.71 -14.57
N GLY A 160 -9.83 17.98 -15.57
CA GLY A 160 -8.92 18.57 -16.55
C GLY A 160 -9.60 19.57 -17.50
N SER A 161 -10.92 19.47 -17.67
CA SER A 161 -11.74 20.24 -18.61
C SER A 161 -12.28 21.53 -17.99
N TYR A 162 -12.78 21.48 -16.75
CA TYR A 162 -13.19 22.65 -15.97
C TYR A 162 -11.98 23.35 -15.33
N GLY A 163 -11.09 22.57 -14.72
CA GLY A 163 -9.92 23.04 -13.98
C GLY A 163 -10.06 22.82 -12.48
N PHE A 164 -9.54 23.76 -11.68
CA PHE A 164 -9.66 23.70 -10.23
C PHE A 164 -10.95 24.35 -9.74
N GLU A 165 -11.66 23.66 -8.85
CA GLU A 165 -12.89 24.12 -8.19
C GLU A 165 -12.61 24.56 -6.73
N MET A 166 -13.53 25.35 -6.15
CA MET A 166 -13.34 25.91 -4.81
C MET A 166 -13.17 24.84 -3.72
N GLU A 167 -13.93 23.74 -3.78
CA GLU A 167 -13.77 22.57 -2.87
C GLU A 167 -12.31 22.03 -2.84
N THR A 168 -11.57 22.14 -3.95
CA THR A 168 -10.17 21.68 -4.01
C THR A 168 -9.20 22.63 -3.31
N PHE A 169 -9.47 23.93 -3.32
CA PHE A 169 -8.69 24.95 -2.60
C PHE A 169 -9.03 24.98 -1.11
N GLU A 170 -10.31 24.86 -0.76
CA GLU A 170 -10.77 24.76 0.62
C GLU A 170 -10.09 23.58 1.32
N PHE A 171 -10.14 22.38 0.73
CA PHE A 171 -9.45 21.22 1.28
C PHE A 171 -7.92 21.39 1.32
N LEU A 172 -7.29 22.02 0.31
CA LEU A 172 -5.85 22.31 0.34
C LEU A 172 -5.47 23.24 1.51
N ASN A 173 -6.25 24.29 1.75
CA ASN A 173 -6.03 25.23 2.85
C ASN A 173 -6.25 24.54 4.22
N ILE A 174 -7.30 23.73 4.34
CA ILE A 174 -7.57 22.90 5.53
C ILE A 174 -6.39 21.94 5.81
N LEU A 175 -5.83 21.30 4.77
CA LEU A 175 -4.63 20.45 4.89
C LEU A 175 -3.39 21.24 5.33
N GLN A 176 -3.20 22.47 4.85
CA GLN A 176 -2.07 23.31 5.29
C GLN A 176 -2.19 23.66 6.78
N VAL A 177 -3.40 24.04 7.24
CA VAL A 177 -3.65 24.42 8.64
C VAL A 177 -3.53 23.25 9.62
N HIS A 178 -4.06 22.07 9.29
CA HIS A 178 -3.99 20.89 10.17
C HIS A 178 -2.64 20.14 10.11
N GLY A 179 -1.70 20.59 9.27
CA GLY A 179 -0.39 19.98 9.09
C GLY A 179 -0.32 19.20 7.78
N PHE A 180 0.42 19.75 6.82
CA PHE A 180 0.38 19.30 5.42
C PHE A 180 0.92 17.87 5.22
N PRO A 181 0.08 16.89 4.84
CA PRO A 181 0.53 15.51 4.61
C PRO A 181 1.16 15.39 3.21
N LYS A 182 1.37 14.16 2.72
CA LYS A 182 1.74 13.99 1.30
C LYS A 182 0.51 14.17 0.42
N VAL A 183 0.67 14.91 -0.66
CA VAL A 183 -0.38 15.22 -1.63
C VAL A 183 0.07 14.76 -3.02
N MET A 184 -0.82 14.14 -3.78
CA MET A 184 -0.62 13.86 -5.21
C MET A 184 -1.88 14.21 -5.99
N GLY A 185 -1.72 14.89 -7.12
CA GLY A 185 -2.83 15.29 -7.98
C GLY A 185 -3.14 14.25 -9.04
N VAL A 186 -4.40 14.17 -9.44
CA VAL A 186 -4.89 13.30 -10.51
C VAL A 186 -5.81 14.13 -11.41
N LEU A 187 -5.34 14.50 -12.61
CA LEU A 187 -6.22 15.10 -13.62
C LEU A 187 -7.10 14.02 -14.25
N THR A 188 -8.40 14.28 -14.25
CA THR A 188 -9.46 13.46 -14.85
C THR A 188 -10.06 14.16 -16.08
N HIS A 189 -11.07 13.56 -16.72
CA HIS A 189 -11.86 14.15 -17.81
C HIS A 189 -11.06 14.74 -18.99
N LEU A 190 -9.92 14.12 -19.30
CA LEU A 190 -9.06 14.56 -20.40
C LEU A 190 -9.64 14.21 -21.78
N ASP A 191 -10.53 13.20 -21.85
CA ASP A 191 -11.34 12.84 -23.03
C ASP A 191 -12.15 14.01 -23.61
N HIS A 192 -12.54 15.01 -22.80
CA HIS A 192 -13.31 16.16 -23.28
C HIS A 192 -12.52 17.10 -24.20
N PHE A 193 -11.18 16.96 -24.28
CA PHE A 193 -10.35 17.75 -25.20
C PHE A 193 -10.19 17.08 -26.56
N LYS A 194 -11.02 17.50 -27.52
CA LYS A 194 -10.82 17.20 -28.95
C LYS A 194 -9.47 17.70 -29.47
N ASP A 195 -8.98 18.85 -28.97
CA ASP A 195 -7.75 19.50 -29.42
C ASP A 195 -6.52 19.11 -28.60
N VAL A 196 -5.60 18.34 -29.20
CA VAL A 196 -4.31 17.96 -28.57
C VAL A 196 -3.46 19.19 -28.19
N LYS A 197 -3.49 20.26 -29.00
CA LYS A 197 -2.78 21.52 -28.69
C LYS A 197 -3.36 22.22 -27.45
N LYS A 198 -4.70 22.25 -27.31
CA LYS A 198 -5.39 22.80 -26.13
C LYS A 198 -5.11 21.95 -24.89
N LEU A 199 -5.23 20.63 -25.00
CA LEU A 199 -4.93 19.66 -23.95
C LEU A 199 -3.51 19.83 -23.38
N ARG A 200 -2.49 20.00 -24.24
CA ARG A 200 -1.11 20.24 -23.79
C ARG A 200 -0.98 21.55 -23.01
N LYS A 201 -1.55 22.66 -23.51
CA LYS A 201 -1.55 23.97 -22.82
C LYS A 201 -2.30 23.90 -21.48
N THR A 202 -3.48 23.27 -21.42
CA THR A 202 -4.24 23.12 -20.18
C THR A 202 -3.50 22.25 -19.15
N LYS A 203 -2.93 21.11 -19.56
CA LYS A 203 -2.10 20.27 -18.67
C LYS A 203 -0.94 21.07 -18.09
N GLN A 204 -0.25 21.90 -18.89
CA GLN A 204 0.82 22.75 -18.40
C GLN A 204 0.31 23.82 -17.42
N ARG A 205 -0.78 24.55 -17.74
CA ARG A 205 -1.38 25.56 -16.85
C ARG A 205 -1.82 24.96 -15.50
N LEU A 206 -2.54 23.84 -15.53
CA LEU A 206 -2.99 23.15 -14.31
C LEU A 206 -1.81 22.62 -13.50
N LYS A 207 -0.76 22.09 -14.15
CA LYS A 207 0.48 21.64 -13.50
C LYS A 207 1.23 22.79 -12.81
N HIS A 208 1.39 23.95 -13.46
CA HIS A 208 2.03 25.10 -12.82
C HIS A 208 1.22 25.62 -11.62
N ARG A 209 -0.12 25.69 -11.73
CA ARG A 209 -0.96 26.02 -10.59
C ARG A 209 -0.85 24.98 -9.46
N PHE A 210 -0.86 23.69 -9.79
CA PHE A 210 -0.63 22.63 -8.81
C PHE A 210 0.73 22.72 -8.10
N TRP A 211 1.73 23.35 -8.72
CA TRP A 211 3.04 23.60 -8.11
C TRP A 211 3.06 24.84 -7.22
N THR A 212 2.35 25.92 -7.57
CA THR A 212 2.27 27.13 -6.73
C THR A 212 1.44 26.93 -5.47
N GLU A 213 0.40 26.10 -5.51
CA GLU A 213 -0.56 25.91 -4.40
C GLU A 213 -0.09 24.83 -3.38
N ILE A 214 0.98 24.08 -3.69
CA ILE A 214 1.44 22.90 -2.91
C ILE A 214 2.95 22.96 -2.65
N TYR A 215 3.76 22.68 -3.68
CA TYR A 215 5.22 22.86 -3.72
C TYR A 215 5.73 22.54 -5.13
N ASP A 216 6.85 23.16 -5.53
CA ASP A 216 7.43 22.93 -6.86
C ASP A 216 7.89 21.47 -7.06
N GLY A 217 7.61 20.92 -8.25
CA GLY A 217 7.91 19.53 -8.58
C GLY A 217 6.94 18.49 -7.99
N ALA A 218 5.85 18.90 -7.33
CA ALA A 218 4.78 18.02 -6.86
C ALA A 218 4.22 17.13 -7.99
N LYS A 219 3.72 15.94 -7.62
CA LYS A 219 3.35 14.89 -8.60
C LYS A 219 1.89 14.99 -9.01
N LEU A 220 1.69 15.19 -10.30
CA LEU A 220 0.41 15.25 -10.99
C LEU A 220 0.33 14.11 -12.00
N PHE A 221 -0.68 13.25 -11.84
CA PHE A 221 -1.00 12.16 -12.75
C PHE A 221 -2.06 12.59 -13.75
N TYR A 222 -2.12 11.88 -14.87
CA TYR A 222 -3.11 12.10 -15.93
C TYR A 222 -3.84 10.77 -16.14
N LEU A 223 -5.17 10.78 -15.99
CA LEU A 223 -6.03 9.68 -16.40
C LEU A 223 -6.71 10.13 -17.69
N SER A 224 -6.34 9.51 -18.80
CA SER A 224 -6.77 9.97 -20.13
C SER A 224 -8.28 9.81 -20.29
N GLY A 225 -8.81 8.63 -19.95
CA GLY A 225 -10.22 8.34 -20.16
C GLY A 225 -10.76 7.06 -19.52
N LEU A 226 -12.02 6.76 -19.85
CA LEU A 226 -12.77 5.60 -19.33
C LEU A 226 -12.97 4.52 -20.39
N ILE A 227 -12.60 3.28 -20.06
CA ILE A 227 -12.78 2.09 -20.90
C ILE A 227 -13.61 1.07 -20.12
N HIS A 228 -14.79 0.68 -20.64
CA HIS A 228 -15.78 -0.16 -19.95
C HIS A 228 -16.09 0.33 -18.51
N GLY A 229 -16.29 1.64 -18.35
CA GLY A 229 -16.61 2.26 -17.07
C GLY A 229 -15.50 2.19 -16.02
N LYS A 230 -14.22 2.07 -16.42
CA LYS A 230 -13.04 2.08 -15.52
C LYS A 230 -11.85 2.79 -16.17
N TYR A 231 -10.93 3.33 -15.36
CA TYR A 231 -9.74 4.01 -15.87
C TYR A 231 -8.74 3.05 -16.55
N VAL A 232 -7.90 3.59 -17.43
CA VAL A 232 -6.90 2.82 -18.20
C VAL A 232 -5.92 2.10 -17.28
N LYS A 233 -5.85 0.77 -17.37
CA LYS A 233 -5.03 -0.11 -16.49
C LYS A 233 -3.57 0.34 -16.35
N ARG A 234 -2.95 0.86 -17.42
CA ARG A 234 -1.55 1.34 -17.44
C ARG A 234 -1.35 2.61 -16.61
N GLU A 235 -2.31 3.53 -16.65
CA GLU A 235 -2.26 4.79 -15.91
C GLU A 235 -2.50 4.55 -14.42
N VAL A 236 -3.50 3.72 -14.09
CA VAL A 236 -3.78 3.26 -12.72
C VAL A 236 -2.59 2.49 -12.15
N HIS A 237 -1.93 1.62 -12.94
CA HIS A 237 -0.71 0.92 -12.50
C HIS A 237 0.44 1.89 -12.17
N ASN A 238 0.62 2.96 -12.96
CA ASN A 238 1.62 3.98 -12.67
C ASN A 238 1.30 4.71 -11.36
N LEU A 239 0.07 5.16 -11.16
CA LEU A 239 -0.38 5.80 -9.92
C LEU A 239 -0.17 4.87 -8.71
N ALA A 240 -0.64 3.62 -8.80
CA ALA A 240 -0.46 2.59 -7.77
C ALA A 240 1.03 2.35 -7.45
N ARG A 241 1.90 2.30 -8.47
CA ARG A 241 3.36 2.16 -8.27
C ARG A 241 3.96 3.32 -7.48
N PHE A 242 3.54 4.56 -7.73
CA PHE A 242 4.00 5.70 -6.93
C PHE A 242 3.46 5.65 -5.51
N ILE A 243 2.17 5.35 -5.31
CA ILE A 243 1.57 5.13 -3.98
C ILE A 243 2.35 4.06 -3.21
N SER A 244 2.65 2.91 -3.83
CA SER A 244 3.37 1.77 -3.24
C SER A 244 4.81 2.09 -2.80
N VAL A 245 5.48 3.06 -3.44
CA VAL A 245 6.88 3.46 -3.13
C VAL A 245 6.94 4.67 -2.18
N MET A 246 5.84 5.42 -2.02
CA MET A 246 5.80 6.64 -1.22
C MET A 246 6.12 6.40 0.26
N LYS A 247 7.01 7.22 0.81
CA LYS A 247 7.24 7.32 2.26
C LYS A 247 6.39 8.46 2.83
N PHE A 248 5.71 8.17 3.93
CA PHE A 248 4.98 9.19 4.69
C PHE A 248 5.88 9.80 5.77
N HIS A 249 5.49 10.98 6.25
CA HIS A 249 6.17 11.67 7.34
C HIS A 249 5.14 11.84 8.47
N PRO A 250 5.42 11.37 9.69
CA PRO A 250 4.44 11.40 10.76
C PRO A 250 4.26 12.83 11.29
N LEU A 251 3.02 13.35 11.25
CA LEU A 251 2.69 14.66 11.80
C LEU A 251 2.70 14.63 13.34
N SER A 252 3.14 15.72 13.97
CA SER A 252 3.27 15.82 15.44
C SER A 252 1.98 15.43 16.20
N TRP A 253 0.82 15.93 15.75
CA TRP A 253 -0.48 15.55 16.35
C TRP A 253 -0.77 14.04 16.26
N ARG A 254 -0.41 13.42 15.14
CA ARG A 254 -0.62 11.98 14.91
C ARG A 254 0.36 11.11 15.70
N THR A 255 1.52 11.62 16.11
CA THR A 255 2.41 10.89 17.04
C THR A 255 2.05 11.15 18.51
N SER A 256 1.48 12.30 18.86
CA SER A 256 1.12 12.62 20.25
C SER A 256 -0.20 12.00 20.72
N HIS A 257 -1.20 11.84 19.84
CA HIS A 257 -2.55 11.37 20.23
C HIS A 257 -2.89 9.97 19.70
N PRO A 258 -3.60 9.13 20.49
CA PRO A 258 -4.23 7.92 19.98
C PRO A 258 -5.46 8.31 19.14
N TYR A 259 -5.61 7.71 17.96
CA TYR A 259 -6.82 7.85 17.15
C TYR A 259 -7.17 6.53 16.44
N VAL A 260 -8.44 6.38 16.08
CA VAL A 260 -8.97 5.22 15.36
C VAL A 260 -9.78 5.76 14.18
N LEU A 261 -9.54 5.22 12.98
CA LEU A 261 -10.52 5.34 11.91
C LEU A 261 -11.45 4.12 12.01
N VAL A 262 -12.76 4.35 12.05
CA VAL A 262 -13.74 3.28 12.23
C VAL A 262 -14.00 2.61 10.88
N ASP A 263 -13.76 1.30 10.83
CA ASP A 263 -14.02 0.45 9.67
C ASP A 263 -15.44 -0.12 9.70
N ARG A 264 -15.92 -0.56 10.89
CA ARG A 264 -17.26 -1.13 11.14
C ARG A 264 -17.82 -0.59 12.45
N PHE A 265 -19.11 -0.31 12.51
CA PHE A 265 -19.82 0.02 13.74
C PHE A 265 -21.01 -0.93 13.94
N GLU A 266 -21.34 -1.22 15.20
CA GLU A 266 -22.46 -2.10 15.58
C GLU A 266 -23.19 -1.54 16.78
N ASP A 267 -24.52 -1.71 16.83
CA ASP A 267 -25.35 -1.37 18.00
C ASP A 267 -25.57 -2.65 18.82
N ILE A 268 -25.09 -2.68 20.06
CA ILE A 268 -25.24 -3.82 21.00
C ILE A 268 -26.35 -3.52 22.02
N THR A 269 -27.23 -2.55 21.74
CA THR A 269 -28.39 -2.25 22.59
C THR A 269 -29.43 -3.37 22.47
N PRO A 270 -29.93 -3.95 23.57
CA PRO A 270 -30.94 -5.00 23.51
C PRO A 270 -32.19 -4.54 22.76
N PRO A 271 -32.73 -5.32 21.79
CA PRO A 271 -33.83 -4.88 20.94
C PRO A 271 -35.09 -4.53 21.74
N GLU A 272 -35.34 -5.22 22.85
CA GLU A 272 -36.42 -4.90 23.80
C GLU A 272 -36.38 -3.45 24.30
N GLN A 273 -35.18 -2.92 24.58
CA GLN A 273 -35.00 -1.55 25.07
C GLN A 273 -35.23 -0.53 23.95
N VAL A 274 -34.86 -0.88 22.71
CA VAL A 274 -35.14 -0.05 21.52
C VAL A 274 -36.63 -0.03 21.20
N HIS A 275 -37.31 -1.18 21.27
CA HIS A 275 -38.77 -1.28 21.09
C HIS A 275 -39.54 -0.53 22.19
N ALA A 276 -39.10 -0.60 23.45
CA ALA A 276 -39.70 0.14 24.55
C ALA A 276 -39.47 1.66 24.45
N ASN A 277 -38.30 2.10 23.98
CA ASN A 277 -38.02 3.51 23.70
C ASN A 277 -36.99 3.68 22.57
N ASN A 278 -37.47 4.04 21.38
CA ASN A 278 -36.63 4.27 20.19
C ASN A 278 -35.51 5.34 20.39
N LYS A 279 -35.67 6.24 21.39
CA LYS A 279 -34.73 7.32 21.74
C LYS A 279 -33.89 7.02 23.00
N CYS A 280 -33.71 5.75 23.37
CA CYS A 280 -32.80 5.36 24.44
C CYS A 280 -31.31 5.62 24.08
N ASP A 281 -30.47 5.73 25.12
CA ASP A 281 -29.01 5.78 24.96
C ASP A 281 -28.47 4.41 24.54
N ARG A 282 -27.77 4.38 23.39
CA ARG A 282 -27.36 3.13 22.72
C ARG A 282 -25.91 2.78 22.97
N LYS A 283 -25.62 1.47 23.09
CA LYS A 283 -24.28 0.92 23.31
C LYS A 283 -23.65 0.52 21.97
N VAL A 284 -22.99 1.48 21.34
CA VAL A 284 -22.30 1.26 20.06
C VAL A 284 -20.89 0.69 20.28
N THR A 285 -20.53 -0.34 19.53
CA THR A 285 -19.14 -0.82 19.40
C THR A 285 -18.54 -0.37 18.08
N LEU A 286 -17.28 0.09 18.13
CA LEU A 286 -16.55 0.65 17.00
C LEU A 286 -15.30 -0.18 16.74
N TYR A 287 -15.21 -0.77 15.55
CA TYR A 287 -14.10 -1.57 15.08
C TYR A 287 -13.24 -0.76 14.12
N GLY A 288 -11.91 -0.81 14.26
CA GLY A 288 -10.99 -0.08 13.39
C GLY A 288 -9.54 -0.23 13.83
N TYR A 289 -8.62 0.22 12.98
CA TYR A 289 -7.18 0.16 13.28
C TYR A 289 -6.79 1.30 14.23
N LEU A 290 -6.06 0.97 15.30
CA LEU A 290 -5.45 1.93 16.21
C LEU A 290 -4.25 2.64 15.55
N ARG A 291 -4.13 3.95 15.78
CA ARG A 291 -3.17 4.84 15.12
C ARG A 291 -2.58 5.83 16.12
N GLY A 292 -1.33 6.23 15.85
CA GLY A 292 -0.60 7.17 16.69
C GLY A 292 -0.11 6.53 17.98
N CYS A 293 -0.67 6.94 19.12
CA CYS A 293 -0.34 6.38 20.43
C CYS A 293 -1.23 5.19 20.84
N ASN A 294 -0.79 4.46 21.87
CA ASN A 294 -1.57 3.38 22.48
C ASN A 294 -2.79 3.93 23.23
N LEU A 295 -3.95 3.30 23.01
CA LEU A 295 -5.21 3.61 23.72
C LEU A 295 -5.27 2.85 25.07
N LYS A 296 -6.01 3.39 26.04
CA LYS A 296 -6.29 2.73 27.33
C LYS A 296 -7.78 2.77 27.64
N SER A 297 -8.31 1.72 28.26
CA SER A 297 -9.67 1.68 28.80
C SER A 297 -9.90 2.83 29.80
N GLY A 298 -11.09 3.42 29.80
CA GLY A 298 -11.40 4.59 30.64
C GLY A 298 -10.90 5.94 30.10
N ASN A 299 -10.14 5.98 29.00
CA ASN A 299 -9.84 7.25 28.31
C ASN A 299 -11.13 7.93 27.85
N LYS A 300 -11.15 9.27 27.86
CA LYS A 300 -12.14 10.05 27.11
C LYS A 300 -11.79 10.02 25.62
N VAL A 301 -12.81 9.94 24.78
CA VAL A 301 -12.71 9.87 23.32
C VAL A 301 -13.71 10.87 22.72
N HIS A 302 -13.25 11.74 21.85
CA HIS A 302 -14.10 12.60 21.04
C HIS A 302 -14.50 11.87 19.76
N ILE A 303 -15.81 11.71 19.53
CA ILE A 303 -16.35 11.23 18.26
C ILE A 303 -16.75 12.45 17.43
N ALA A 304 -16.01 12.70 16.35
CA ALA A 304 -16.23 13.86 15.50
C ALA A 304 -17.68 13.91 14.97
N GLY A 305 -18.30 15.09 15.06
CA GLY A 305 -19.71 15.30 14.70
C GLY A 305 -20.74 14.76 15.71
N VAL A 306 -20.34 14.06 16.77
CA VAL A 306 -21.26 13.46 17.77
C VAL A 306 -21.03 14.00 19.19
N GLY A 307 -19.79 13.99 19.69
CA GLY A 307 -19.47 14.53 21.02
C GLY A 307 -18.40 13.77 21.80
N ASP A 308 -18.25 14.12 23.08
CA ASP A 308 -17.27 13.53 24.01
C ASP A 308 -17.88 12.37 24.81
N TYR A 309 -17.23 11.20 24.76
CA TYR A 309 -17.66 9.98 25.45
C TYR A 309 -16.51 9.35 26.26
N SER A 310 -16.85 8.50 27.24
CA SER A 310 -15.88 7.68 27.98
C SER A 310 -15.79 6.27 27.42
N LEU A 311 -14.57 5.78 27.17
CA LEU A 311 -14.34 4.46 26.61
C LEU A 311 -14.55 3.36 27.66
N ALA A 312 -15.72 2.71 27.63
CA ALA A 312 -16.11 1.68 28.59
C ALA A 312 -15.21 0.43 28.54
N HIS A 313 -14.83 -0.04 27.35
CA HIS A 313 -13.94 -1.18 27.18
C HIS A 313 -13.10 -1.05 25.88
N ALA A 314 -11.97 -1.75 25.82
CA ALA A 314 -11.14 -1.87 24.63
C ALA A 314 -10.58 -3.30 24.51
N THR A 315 -10.95 -4.02 23.45
CA THR A 315 -10.40 -5.33 23.10
C THR A 315 -9.39 -5.21 21.96
N GLY A 316 -8.29 -5.94 22.05
CA GLY A 316 -7.48 -6.28 20.87
C GLY A 316 -8.14 -7.44 20.14
N LEU A 317 -8.27 -7.34 18.82
CA LEU A 317 -8.80 -8.39 17.95
C LEU A 317 -7.74 -8.83 16.93
N PRO A 318 -7.81 -10.07 16.40
CA PRO A 318 -6.93 -10.49 15.32
C PRO A 318 -7.14 -9.62 14.07
N ASP A 319 -6.04 -9.34 13.38
CA ASP A 319 -6.04 -8.46 12.21
C ASP A 319 -6.73 -9.11 11.01
N PRO A 320 -7.70 -8.45 10.34
CA PRO A 320 -8.41 -9.02 9.19
C PRO A 320 -7.62 -8.94 7.87
N CYS A 321 -6.48 -8.27 7.84
CA CYS A 321 -5.57 -8.19 6.69
C CYS A 321 -4.10 -8.24 7.15
N PRO A 322 -3.64 -9.36 7.75
CA PRO A 322 -2.30 -9.48 8.32
C PRO A 322 -1.20 -9.35 7.25
N LEU A 323 -0.05 -8.77 7.61
CA LEU A 323 1.08 -8.66 6.69
C LEU A 323 1.74 -10.03 6.41
N PRO A 324 2.05 -10.36 5.13
CA PRO A 324 2.59 -11.66 4.75
C PRO A 324 4.08 -11.82 5.09
N SER A 325 4.36 -12.18 6.34
CA SER A 325 5.69 -12.34 6.94
C SER A 325 6.61 -13.35 6.22
N ALA A 326 6.07 -14.47 5.73
CA ALA A 326 6.87 -15.66 5.42
C ALA A 326 7.68 -15.65 4.09
N ALA A 327 7.46 -14.68 3.19
CA ALA A 327 7.93 -14.81 1.80
C ALA A 327 9.24 -14.06 1.48
N LYS A 328 10.39 -14.77 1.45
CA LYS A 328 11.68 -14.20 1.00
C LYS A 328 11.79 -13.88 -0.52
N LYS A 329 10.88 -14.40 -1.37
CA LYS A 329 10.88 -14.14 -2.83
C LYS A 329 10.38 -12.72 -3.17
N LYS A 330 10.96 -12.05 -4.17
CA LYS A 330 10.58 -10.69 -4.61
C LYS A 330 9.18 -10.69 -5.24
N GLY A 331 8.28 -9.84 -4.74
CA GLY A 331 6.87 -9.76 -5.17
C GLY A 331 5.87 -10.23 -4.11
N LEU A 332 4.59 -9.93 -4.31
CA LEU A 332 3.45 -10.32 -3.46
C LEU A 332 2.61 -11.37 -4.22
N ARG A 333 2.35 -12.53 -3.61
CA ARG A 333 1.53 -13.60 -4.24
C ARG A 333 0.06 -13.19 -4.32
N ASP A 334 -0.70 -13.80 -5.23
CA ASP A 334 -2.12 -13.48 -5.34
C ASP A 334 -2.93 -13.86 -4.08
N LYS A 335 -2.57 -14.98 -3.41
CA LYS A 335 -3.12 -15.34 -2.09
C LYS A 335 -2.75 -14.36 -0.96
N GLU A 336 -1.76 -13.49 -1.17
CA GLU A 336 -1.30 -12.49 -0.18
C GLU A 336 -1.95 -11.10 -0.42
N LYS A 337 -2.84 -10.95 -1.41
CA LYS A 337 -3.53 -9.70 -1.77
C LYS A 337 -4.88 -9.57 -1.06
N LEU A 338 -4.84 -9.65 0.26
CA LEU A 338 -6.03 -9.55 1.10
C LEU A 338 -6.70 -8.16 0.98
N PHE A 339 -8.01 -8.17 1.16
CA PHE A 339 -8.91 -7.03 1.07
C PHE A 339 -9.92 -7.08 2.22
N TYR A 340 -10.12 -5.96 2.90
CA TYR A 340 -11.09 -5.81 3.98
C TYR A 340 -11.87 -4.51 3.81
N ALA A 341 -13.19 -4.65 3.69
CA ALA A 341 -14.11 -3.53 3.51
C ALA A 341 -15.50 -3.92 4.06
N PRO A 342 -15.73 -3.82 5.38
CA PRO A 342 -16.95 -4.35 6.00
C PRO A 342 -18.22 -3.55 5.64
N MET A 343 -18.09 -2.30 5.19
CA MET A 343 -19.22 -1.44 4.78
C MET A 343 -19.44 -1.38 3.26
N SER A 344 -18.58 -2.00 2.45
CA SER A 344 -18.73 -2.08 0.99
C SER A 344 -19.01 -3.51 0.55
N GLY A 345 -19.62 -3.69 -0.62
CA GLY A 345 -19.84 -5.02 -1.17
C GLY A 345 -18.52 -5.78 -1.40
N VAL A 346 -18.28 -6.87 -0.67
CA VAL A 346 -17.09 -7.72 -0.84
C VAL A 346 -17.44 -8.81 -1.85
N GLY A 347 -17.16 -8.53 -3.11
CA GLY A 347 -17.78 -9.28 -4.22
C GLY A 347 -19.25 -8.92 -4.30
N ASP A 348 -20.12 -9.92 -4.27
CA ASP A 348 -21.56 -9.77 -4.47
C ASP A 348 -22.37 -9.68 -3.17
N LEU A 349 -21.73 -9.78 -2.00
CA LEU A 349 -22.36 -9.61 -0.68
C LEU A 349 -22.18 -8.18 -0.16
N LEU A 350 -23.29 -7.48 0.08
CA LEU A 350 -23.36 -6.17 0.73
C LEU A 350 -23.99 -6.33 2.13
N TYR A 351 -23.24 -5.94 3.16
CA TYR A 351 -23.72 -5.93 4.55
C TYR A 351 -24.38 -4.59 4.86
N ASP A 352 -25.64 -4.63 5.28
CA ASP A 352 -26.29 -3.57 6.06
C ASP A 352 -26.36 -4.03 7.54
N LYS A 353 -26.89 -3.18 8.43
CA LYS A 353 -26.91 -3.42 9.89
C LYS A 353 -27.55 -4.75 10.28
N ASP A 354 -28.73 -5.00 9.73
CA ASP A 354 -29.62 -6.09 10.14
C ASP A 354 -29.85 -7.12 9.00
N ALA A 355 -29.24 -6.89 7.83
CA ALA A 355 -29.50 -7.65 6.60
C ALA A 355 -28.26 -7.80 5.72
N VAL A 356 -28.15 -8.94 5.03
CA VAL A 356 -27.11 -9.19 4.02
C VAL A 356 -27.75 -9.31 2.65
N TYR A 357 -27.49 -8.34 1.78
CA TYR A 357 -27.95 -8.34 0.40
C TYR A 357 -26.94 -9.08 -0.48
N ILE A 358 -27.39 -10.08 -1.26
CA ILE A 358 -26.53 -10.87 -2.15
C ILE A 358 -26.98 -10.66 -3.60
N ASN A 359 -26.12 -10.05 -4.41
CA ASN A 359 -26.40 -9.74 -5.82
C ASN A 359 -25.92 -10.88 -6.74
N ILE A 360 -26.65 -11.99 -6.77
CA ILE A 360 -26.39 -13.09 -7.71
C ILE A 360 -27.03 -12.73 -9.06
N ASN A 361 -26.29 -12.86 -10.17
CA ASN A 361 -26.84 -12.61 -11.51
C ASN A 361 -28.01 -13.56 -11.82
N ASP A 362 -29.13 -13.03 -12.34
CA ASP A 362 -30.40 -13.73 -12.58
C ASP A 362 -30.28 -15.11 -13.27
N HIS A 363 -29.35 -15.27 -14.21
CA HIS A 363 -29.10 -16.55 -14.90
C HIS A 363 -28.64 -17.70 -13.98
N PHE A 364 -28.24 -17.41 -12.74
CA PHE A 364 -27.87 -18.38 -11.71
C PHE A 364 -28.89 -18.43 -10.55
N VAL A 365 -30.01 -17.69 -10.63
CA VAL A 365 -31.02 -17.61 -9.56
C VAL A 365 -32.34 -18.20 -10.00
N GLN A 366 -32.70 -19.33 -9.40
CA GLN A 366 -34.03 -19.93 -9.52
C GLN A 366 -34.88 -19.48 -8.32
N PHE A 367 -35.68 -18.42 -8.51
CA PHE A 367 -36.55 -17.91 -7.45
C PHE A 367 -37.69 -18.90 -7.16
N SER A 368 -37.83 -19.32 -5.90
CA SER A 368 -38.84 -20.31 -5.49
C SER A 368 -40.29 -19.81 -5.59
N ARG A 369 -40.48 -18.49 -5.64
CA ARG A 369 -41.72 -17.86 -6.11
C ARG A 369 -41.53 -17.43 -7.56
N VAL A 370 -42.32 -18.04 -8.44
CA VAL A 370 -42.63 -17.45 -9.75
C VAL A 370 -43.87 -16.62 -9.52
N ASP A 371 -43.82 -15.31 -9.76
CA ASP A 371 -45.05 -14.53 -9.89
C ASP A 371 -45.69 -14.94 -11.22
N ASP A 372 -46.86 -15.59 -11.18
CA ASP A 372 -47.59 -16.18 -12.32
C ASP A 372 -48.06 -15.14 -13.38
N GLY A 373 -47.58 -13.90 -13.31
CA GLY A 373 -48.04 -12.77 -14.10
C GLY A 373 -47.19 -12.33 -15.30
N ASN A 374 -45.86 -12.56 -15.34
CA ASN A 374 -45.05 -11.96 -16.44
C ASN A 374 -43.68 -12.57 -16.82
N SER A 375 -43.17 -13.61 -16.16
CA SER A 375 -41.83 -14.18 -16.49
C SER A 375 -41.86 -15.16 -17.67
N ALA A 376 -42.41 -14.73 -18.82
CA ALA A 376 -42.59 -15.55 -20.03
C ALA A 376 -41.40 -15.50 -21.03
N MET A 377 -40.20 -15.16 -20.56
CA MET A 377 -38.99 -15.05 -21.40
C MET A 377 -37.85 -15.93 -20.84
N THR A 378 -37.19 -16.66 -21.76
CA THR A 378 -35.97 -17.45 -21.55
C THR A 378 -35.98 -18.47 -20.40
N ASN A 379 -36.76 -19.54 -20.57
CA ASN A 379 -36.32 -20.92 -20.32
C ASN A 379 -37.26 -21.93 -21.01
N GLN A 380 -37.19 -22.00 -22.35
CA GLN A 380 -37.78 -23.10 -23.11
C GLN A 380 -36.80 -24.28 -23.09
N GLY A 381 -37.21 -25.41 -22.51
CA GLY A 381 -36.43 -26.65 -22.55
C GLY A 381 -35.47 -26.85 -21.37
N ASN A 382 -36.05 -27.13 -20.21
CA ASN A 382 -35.62 -28.25 -19.36
C ASN A 382 -36.85 -28.73 -18.57
N GLU A 383 -36.85 -30.00 -18.16
CA GLU A 383 -37.86 -30.51 -17.23
C GLU A 383 -37.68 -29.81 -15.86
N ARG A 384 -38.75 -29.72 -15.06
CA ARG A 384 -38.66 -29.13 -13.71
C ARG A 384 -37.68 -29.94 -12.88
N ASP A 385 -36.53 -29.34 -12.58
CA ASP A 385 -35.41 -30.07 -12.00
C ASP A 385 -35.83 -30.67 -10.65
N VAL A 386 -35.57 -31.96 -10.43
CA VAL A 386 -36.10 -32.69 -9.27
C VAL A 386 -35.57 -32.07 -7.96
N GLY A 387 -34.34 -31.56 -7.99
CA GLY A 387 -33.75 -30.78 -6.91
C GLY A 387 -34.47 -29.45 -6.65
N GLU A 388 -34.92 -28.74 -7.69
CA GLU A 388 -35.66 -27.48 -7.53
C GLU A 388 -37.03 -27.73 -6.89
N VAL A 389 -37.76 -28.75 -7.35
CA VAL A 389 -39.05 -29.16 -6.78
C VAL A 389 -38.88 -29.61 -5.33
N LEU A 390 -37.83 -30.38 -5.02
CA LEU A 390 -37.50 -30.80 -3.66
C LEU A 390 -37.20 -29.59 -2.75
N VAL A 391 -36.35 -28.66 -3.16
CA VAL A 391 -36.02 -27.44 -2.37
C VAL A 391 -37.26 -26.57 -2.16
N ARG A 392 -38.09 -26.37 -3.20
CA ARG A 392 -39.39 -25.68 -3.08
C ARG A 392 -40.33 -26.39 -2.10
N SER A 393 -40.34 -27.72 -2.05
CA SER A 393 -41.13 -28.48 -1.07
C SER A 393 -40.61 -28.28 0.36
N LEU A 394 -39.30 -28.38 0.57
CA LEU A 394 -38.63 -28.28 1.87
C LEU A 394 -38.76 -26.88 2.48
N GLN A 395 -38.66 -25.82 1.67
CA GLN A 395 -38.86 -24.44 2.12
C GLN A 395 -40.27 -24.20 2.71
N ASN A 396 -41.27 -25.00 2.32
CA ASN A 396 -42.66 -24.85 2.75
C ASN A 396 -43.08 -25.83 3.86
N THR A 397 -42.20 -26.70 4.39
CA THR A 397 -42.57 -27.65 5.45
C THR A 397 -42.63 -26.98 6.82
N LYS A 398 -43.84 -26.85 7.38
CA LYS A 398 -44.07 -26.33 8.74
C LYS A 398 -43.73 -27.32 9.87
N TYR A 399 -43.79 -28.61 9.57
CA TYR A 399 -43.55 -29.72 10.50
C TYR A 399 -42.13 -30.27 10.34
N SER A 400 -41.56 -30.74 11.45
CA SER A 400 -40.21 -31.33 11.43
C SER A 400 -40.18 -32.67 10.67
N ILE A 401 -38.99 -33.13 10.28
CA ILE A 401 -38.85 -34.42 9.58
C ILE A 401 -39.21 -35.59 10.52
N ASN A 402 -38.85 -35.52 11.80
CA ASN A 402 -39.26 -36.49 12.82
C ASN A 402 -40.79 -36.54 12.99
N GLU A 403 -41.42 -35.39 13.22
CA GLU A 403 -42.87 -35.27 13.36
C GLU A 403 -43.61 -35.81 12.13
N LYS A 404 -43.06 -35.65 10.92
CA LYS A 404 -43.59 -36.28 9.70
C LYS A 404 -43.39 -37.81 9.67
N LEU A 405 -42.26 -38.32 10.16
CA LEU A 405 -41.98 -39.76 10.23
C LEU A 405 -42.84 -40.45 11.30
N GLU A 406 -43.04 -39.82 12.44
CA GLU A 406 -43.94 -40.25 13.52
C GLU A 406 -45.41 -40.28 13.05
N ASN A 407 -45.82 -39.31 12.22
CA ASN A 407 -47.13 -39.34 11.56
C ASN A 407 -47.20 -40.31 10.35
N SER A 408 -46.06 -40.79 9.82
CA SER A 408 -46.01 -41.76 8.72
C SER A 408 -45.72 -43.19 9.20
N PHE A 409 -46.67 -43.76 9.95
CA PHE A 409 -46.61 -45.16 10.39
C PHE A 409 -46.41 -46.12 9.20
N ILE A 410 -45.36 -46.93 9.25
CA ILE A 410 -45.08 -47.97 8.24
C ILE A 410 -45.86 -49.23 8.61
N ASN A 411 -47.08 -49.38 8.07
CA ASN A 411 -47.91 -50.55 8.30
C ASN A 411 -47.34 -51.80 7.60
N PHE A 412 -46.52 -52.56 8.33
CA PHE A 412 -45.88 -53.79 7.83
C PHE A 412 -46.81 -55.01 7.75
N PHE A 413 -48.01 -54.94 8.35
CA PHE A 413 -49.03 -56.00 8.31
C PHE A 413 -50.39 -55.41 7.92
N SER A 414 -51.17 -56.16 7.14
CA SER A 414 -52.40 -55.66 6.49
C SER A 414 -53.67 -55.84 7.33
N SER A 415 -53.59 -55.65 8.65
CA SER A 415 -54.75 -55.75 9.56
C SER A 415 -54.65 -54.79 10.75
N ASP A 416 -55.69 -53.95 10.85
CA ASP A 416 -56.17 -53.24 12.04
C ASP A 416 -55.36 -52.06 12.63
N ALA A 417 -56.05 -51.33 13.51
CA ALA A 417 -55.96 -49.89 13.77
C ALA A 417 -54.63 -49.36 14.37
N PRO A 418 -54.29 -48.06 14.13
CA PRO A 418 -53.13 -47.42 14.73
C PRO A 418 -53.34 -47.15 16.24
N GLY A 419 -52.46 -47.71 17.07
CA GLY A 419 -52.38 -47.40 18.50
C GLY A 419 -51.53 -46.17 18.78
N THR A 420 -52.00 -45.26 19.64
CA THR A 420 -51.21 -44.15 20.16
C THR A 420 -50.31 -44.62 21.31
N ASN A 421 -48.98 -44.49 21.14
CA ASN A 421 -48.02 -44.81 22.20
C ASN A 421 -47.99 -43.72 23.29
N ASN A 422 -48.78 -43.91 24.34
CA ASN A 422 -48.61 -43.23 25.62
C ASN A 422 -48.24 -44.27 26.68
N ASP A 423 -47.10 -44.05 27.34
CA ASP A 423 -46.66 -44.49 28.67
C ASP A 423 -47.24 -45.78 29.28
N VAL A 424 -46.34 -46.74 29.57
CA VAL A 424 -46.56 -47.81 30.55
C VAL A 424 -45.34 -47.91 31.46
N GLU A 425 -45.49 -47.45 32.71
CA GLU A 425 -44.51 -47.71 33.78
C GLU A 425 -44.72 -49.11 34.39
N GLN A 426 -43.60 -49.81 34.56
CA GLN A 426 -43.24 -50.66 35.71
C GLN A 426 -44.34 -51.09 36.70
N ASP A 427 -44.56 -52.41 36.86
CA ASP A 427 -44.30 -53.12 38.14
C ASP A 427 -44.32 -54.67 37.99
N GLY A 428 -43.78 -55.39 38.98
CA GLY A 428 -44.10 -56.80 39.29
C GLY A 428 -43.41 -57.92 38.50
N ASN A 429 -42.74 -58.96 39.05
CA ASN A 429 -41.94 -59.27 40.25
C ASN A 429 -41.88 -60.83 40.36
N LEU A 430 -40.99 -61.37 41.21
CA LEU A 430 -40.84 -62.77 41.69
C LEU A 430 -40.02 -63.79 40.86
N GLU A 431 -38.79 -63.95 41.36
CA GLU A 431 -38.16 -65.22 41.79
C GLU A 431 -37.71 -66.31 40.79
N THR A 432 -36.43 -66.67 40.89
CA THR A 432 -36.00 -68.07 40.92
C THR A 432 -34.77 -68.21 41.81
N GLN A 433 -34.73 -69.22 42.70
CA GLN A 433 -33.58 -69.51 43.58
C GLN A 433 -32.73 -70.70 43.06
N PRO A 434 -31.48 -70.86 43.53
CA PRO A 434 -30.43 -71.51 42.73
C PRO A 434 -30.28 -73.03 42.98
N VAL A 435 -29.67 -73.69 41.99
CA VAL A 435 -28.98 -74.98 42.14
C VAL A 435 -27.64 -74.88 41.41
N ALA A 436 -26.59 -75.46 42.00
CA ALA A 436 -25.24 -75.48 41.43
C ALA A 436 -24.62 -76.89 41.52
N GLY A 437 -23.69 -77.20 40.60
CA GLY A 437 -22.71 -78.26 40.80
C GLY A 437 -22.60 -79.32 39.70
N MET A 438 -21.48 -79.27 38.95
CA MET A 438 -20.82 -80.36 38.21
C MET A 438 -21.58 -81.04 37.04
N GLY A 439 -20.92 -81.54 35.98
CA GLY A 439 -19.48 -81.51 35.64
C GLY A 439 -19.14 -82.59 34.59
N GLY A 440 -18.10 -82.37 33.77
CA GLY A 440 -17.71 -83.20 32.61
C GLY A 440 -18.02 -82.48 31.29
N GLU A 441 -17.08 -81.90 30.51
CA GLU A 441 -15.76 -82.33 29.99
C GLU A 441 -15.85 -83.19 28.71
N ASP A 442 -15.67 -82.55 27.55
CA ASP A 442 -14.88 -82.99 26.37
C ASP A 442 -15.13 -82.05 25.16
N ASN A 443 -14.19 -81.72 24.26
CA ASN A 443 -12.76 -81.39 24.44
C ASN A 443 -12.21 -80.72 23.15
N ASN A 444 -10.99 -80.14 23.22
CA ASN A 444 -10.16 -79.60 22.10
C ASN A 444 -10.70 -78.33 21.37
N GLU A 445 -9.93 -77.40 20.79
CA GLU A 445 -8.50 -77.00 20.72
C GLU A 445 -8.48 -75.59 20.02
N MET A 446 -7.54 -74.65 20.16
CA MET A 446 -6.31 -74.46 20.98
C MET A 446 -6.02 -72.93 21.13
N ASP A 447 -5.01 -72.52 21.90
CA ASP A 447 -4.65 -71.11 22.18
C ASP A 447 -4.00 -70.31 21.03
N SER A 448 -4.15 -68.97 21.05
CA SER A 448 -2.98 -68.05 21.06
C SER A 448 -3.32 -66.61 21.51
N ASN A 449 -2.34 -65.99 22.18
CA ASN A 449 -2.27 -64.59 22.66
C ASN A 449 -2.31 -63.56 21.50
N GLY A 450 -2.57 -62.26 21.66
CA GLY A 450 -2.66 -61.38 22.85
C GLY A 450 -1.75 -60.13 22.71
N SER A 451 -2.00 -59.08 23.51
CA SER A 451 -1.22 -57.80 23.61
C SER A 451 -1.58 -56.64 22.66
N GLU A 452 -0.98 -55.47 22.93
CA GLU A 452 -1.43 -54.11 22.58
C GLU A 452 -0.41 -53.29 21.75
N SER A 453 -0.87 -52.09 21.33
CA SER A 453 -0.13 -50.83 21.08
C SER A 453 0.46 -50.49 19.69
N SER A 454 0.18 -49.23 19.30
CA SER A 454 0.97 -48.21 18.57
C SER A 454 1.76 -48.47 17.26
N ASP A 455 1.67 -47.43 16.42
CA ASP A 455 2.62 -46.91 15.41
C ASP A 455 2.70 -47.49 13.98
N ASP A 456 2.96 -46.52 13.08
CA ASP A 456 3.43 -46.52 11.67
C ASP A 456 3.00 -47.58 10.63
N ASP A 457 2.80 -47.09 9.40
CA ASP A 457 2.67 -47.92 8.18
C ASP A 457 3.32 -47.18 6.98
N GLU A 458 4.58 -47.51 6.66
CA GLU A 458 5.20 -47.16 5.36
C GLU A 458 5.16 -48.35 4.40
N VAL A 459 4.45 -48.15 3.28
CA VAL A 459 4.85 -48.52 1.91
C VAL A 459 5.38 -49.96 1.65
N HIS A 460 4.64 -50.75 0.85
CA HIS A 460 5.13 -51.25 -0.46
C HIS A 460 4.05 -51.99 -1.31
N GLY A 461 4.28 -52.07 -2.63
CA GLY A 461 3.58 -52.95 -3.61
C GLY A 461 4.33 -54.28 -3.84
N PRO A 462 4.30 -54.95 -5.02
CA PRO A 462 3.90 -54.51 -6.37
C PRO A 462 2.58 -55.20 -6.82
N ASP A 463 2.22 -55.69 -8.03
CA ASP A 463 2.80 -55.98 -9.37
C ASP A 463 1.71 -55.71 -10.46
N VAL A 464 1.95 -55.10 -11.63
CA VAL A 464 2.70 -55.49 -12.87
C VAL A 464 1.87 -56.28 -13.91
N ASP A 465 1.34 -55.54 -14.89
CA ASP A 465 1.51 -55.71 -16.36
C ASP A 465 1.05 -54.37 -17.03
N GLY A 466 1.28 -54.01 -18.31
CA GLY A 466 2.03 -54.65 -19.40
C GLY A 466 2.11 -53.77 -20.67
N ASP A 467 3.10 -54.07 -21.53
CA ASP A 467 3.31 -53.68 -22.95
C ASP A 467 3.29 -52.18 -23.39
N ALA A 468 3.96 -51.81 -24.49
CA ALA A 468 5.41 -51.54 -24.59
C ALA A 468 5.72 -50.53 -25.73
N SER A 469 6.71 -49.65 -25.56
CA SER A 469 7.49 -49.02 -26.66
C SER A 469 8.73 -48.28 -26.11
N LYS A 470 9.67 -47.89 -26.98
CA LYS A 470 11.09 -47.62 -26.66
C LYS A 470 11.54 -46.15 -26.82
N ALA A 471 12.76 -45.90 -26.34
CA ALA A 471 13.61 -44.70 -26.42
C ALA A 471 13.23 -43.58 -25.42
N THR A 472 14.03 -43.28 -24.38
CA THR A 472 15.42 -42.77 -24.34
C THR A 472 15.61 -41.42 -25.03
N ASP A 473 15.74 -40.34 -24.25
CA ASP A 473 17.07 -39.75 -24.06
C ASP A 473 17.17 -38.83 -22.82
N SER A 474 18.38 -38.73 -22.26
CA SER A 474 18.71 -37.96 -21.07
C SER A 474 19.37 -36.62 -21.43
N ASN A 475 18.62 -35.52 -21.32
CA ASN A 475 19.15 -34.20 -21.64
C ASN A 475 20.28 -33.74 -20.68
N HIS A 476 21.49 -33.65 -21.22
CA HIS A 476 22.75 -33.52 -20.48
C HIS A 476 23.02 -32.07 -20.03
N LEU A 477 22.73 -31.72 -18.78
CA LEU A 477 23.03 -30.40 -18.21
C LEU A 477 24.49 -30.31 -17.72
N ASN A 478 25.38 -29.74 -18.53
CA ASN A 478 26.77 -29.49 -18.15
C ASN A 478 26.93 -28.12 -17.46
N GLU A 479 27.18 -28.11 -16.15
CA GLU A 479 27.73 -26.93 -15.46
C GLU A 479 29.24 -26.82 -15.71
N GLN A 480 29.70 -25.69 -16.25
CA GLN A 480 31.12 -25.34 -16.28
C GLN A 480 31.40 -24.18 -15.29
N ILE A 481 32.51 -24.27 -14.57
CA ILE A 481 32.89 -23.33 -13.51
C ILE A 481 34.21 -22.67 -13.88
N GLU A 482 34.16 -21.40 -14.27
CA GLU A 482 35.35 -20.60 -14.52
C GLU A 482 35.70 -19.68 -13.35
N PHE A 483 36.98 -19.35 -13.25
CA PHE A 483 37.55 -18.47 -12.23
C PHE A 483 38.19 -17.26 -12.90
N HIS A 484 37.57 -16.08 -12.78
CA HIS A 484 38.18 -14.82 -13.18
C HIS A 484 38.39 -13.94 -11.94
N ASN A 485 39.59 -13.40 -11.76
CA ASN A 485 40.00 -12.49 -10.68
C ASN A 485 39.45 -12.86 -9.29
N GLY A 486 39.60 -14.13 -8.91
CA GLY A 486 39.34 -14.61 -7.54
C GLY A 486 37.87 -14.81 -7.15
N ARG A 487 36.89 -14.69 -8.05
CA ARG A 487 35.46 -14.87 -7.71
C ARG A 487 34.70 -15.77 -8.68
N ARG A 488 34.27 -16.95 -8.19
CA ARG A 488 33.43 -17.90 -8.94
C ARG A 488 32.08 -17.29 -9.32
N ARG A 489 31.62 -17.62 -10.53
CA ARG A 489 30.23 -17.49 -11.00
C ARG A 489 29.84 -18.79 -11.72
N ARG A 490 28.54 -19.01 -11.95
CA ARG A 490 28.01 -20.08 -12.80
C ARG A 490 27.09 -19.48 -13.86
N LYS A 491 27.01 -20.11 -15.03
CA LYS A 491 26.08 -19.79 -16.12
C LYS A 491 25.57 -21.11 -16.69
N ALA A 492 24.30 -21.17 -17.08
CA ALA A 492 23.73 -22.27 -17.84
C ALA A 492 23.40 -21.78 -19.26
N ILE A 493 23.45 -22.69 -20.23
CA ILE A 493 23.10 -22.48 -21.64
C ILE A 493 22.30 -23.72 -22.08
N PHE A 494 21.30 -23.53 -22.93
CA PHE A 494 20.52 -24.61 -23.54
C PHE A 494 20.89 -24.73 -25.02
N GLY A 495 20.79 -25.94 -25.59
CA GLY A 495 21.07 -26.19 -27.01
C GLY A 495 19.97 -25.68 -27.95
N ASN A 496 20.35 -25.47 -29.21
CA ASN A 496 19.46 -25.06 -30.31
C ASN A 496 18.59 -26.22 -30.81
N ASP A 497 17.61 -25.93 -31.66
CA ASP A 497 17.52 -26.64 -32.95
C ASP A 497 16.74 -25.90 -34.07
N VAL A 498 17.00 -26.31 -35.32
CA VAL A 498 16.34 -26.04 -36.63
C VAL A 498 16.47 -24.65 -37.30
N ASP A 499 16.85 -24.69 -38.59
CA ASP A 499 16.99 -23.58 -39.55
C ASP A 499 15.67 -23.10 -40.21
N GLN A 500 15.74 -21.91 -40.83
CA GLN A 500 15.10 -21.69 -42.14
C GLN A 500 15.92 -20.70 -43.00
N SER A 501 15.89 -20.87 -44.32
CA SER A 501 16.77 -20.18 -45.27
C SER A 501 16.21 -18.85 -45.77
N ASP A 502 17.08 -17.91 -46.13
CA ASP A 502 17.37 -17.63 -47.55
C ASP A 502 18.56 -16.66 -47.72
N LEU A 503 19.18 -16.70 -48.90
CA LEU A 503 20.38 -15.92 -49.27
C LEU A 503 20.00 -14.77 -50.23
N VAL A 504 20.42 -13.54 -49.94
CA VAL A 504 21.07 -12.62 -50.91
C VAL A 504 21.70 -11.40 -50.20
N ASP A 505 23.03 -11.43 -50.13
CA ASP A 505 23.94 -10.45 -50.75
C ASP A 505 23.56 -8.94 -50.76
N SER A 506 24.35 -8.15 -50.02
CA SER A 506 24.70 -6.74 -50.30
C SER A 506 25.90 -6.36 -49.42
N GLU A 507 26.96 -5.81 -49.99
CA GLU A 507 28.14 -5.29 -49.28
C GLU A 507 27.95 -3.78 -48.92
N ASP A 508 29.04 -3.11 -48.51
CA ASP A 508 29.16 -1.67 -48.16
C ASP A 508 28.48 -1.19 -46.84
N GLU A 509 29.07 -0.32 -46.00
CA GLU A 509 30.46 0.17 -45.91
C GLU A 509 30.79 0.69 -44.48
N GLU A 510 32.06 0.54 -44.08
CA GLU A 510 32.86 1.31 -43.09
C GLU A 510 32.40 1.54 -41.61
N VAL A 511 33.31 2.15 -40.83
CA VAL A 511 33.32 2.29 -39.36
C VAL A 511 33.90 3.65 -38.95
N GLU A 512 33.19 4.44 -38.15
CA GLU A 512 33.72 5.53 -37.28
C GLU A 512 32.80 5.62 -36.04
N GLU A 513 33.28 5.35 -34.81
CA GLU A 513 33.88 6.27 -33.82
C GLU A 513 32.97 7.42 -33.31
N ASP A 514 32.75 7.43 -31.98
CA ASP A 514 31.93 8.42 -31.26
C ASP A 514 32.66 9.77 -31.10
N GLY A 515 32.42 10.70 -32.03
CA GLY A 515 32.90 12.09 -31.93
C GLY A 515 32.07 12.96 -30.98
N GLU A 516 32.72 13.56 -29.96
CA GLU A 516 32.10 14.62 -29.13
C GLU A 516 31.77 15.87 -29.97
N SER A 517 30.55 16.41 -29.84
CA SER A 517 30.21 17.75 -30.33
C SER A 517 29.51 18.59 -29.26
N SER A 518 29.69 19.92 -29.35
CA SER A 518 29.28 20.87 -28.32
C SER A 518 28.24 21.84 -28.84
N ASP A 519 27.01 21.78 -28.32
CA ASP A 519 26.00 22.81 -28.59
C ASP A 519 26.19 24.03 -27.67
N SER A 520 26.48 25.16 -28.30
CA SER A 520 26.48 26.49 -27.68
C SER A 520 25.19 27.22 -28.05
N GLU A 521 24.21 27.27 -27.15
CA GLU A 521 23.02 28.11 -27.37
C GLU A 521 23.36 29.60 -27.20
N SER A 522 23.09 30.38 -28.24
CA SER A 522 23.26 31.83 -28.30
C SER A 522 22.13 32.57 -27.58
N SER A 523 22.48 33.57 -26.78
CA SER A 523 21.51 34.45 -26.12
C SER A 523 21.14 35.63 -27.03
N ASP A 524 20.06 35.52 -27.80
CA ASP A 524 19.49 36.66 -28.51
C ASP A 524 18.74 37.58 -27.55
N SER A 525 19.13 38.86 -27.56
CA SER A 525 18.54 39.91 -26.72
C SER A 525 17.95 41.02 -27.60
N GLU A 526 16.68 40.90 -27.96
CA GLU A 526 15.96 42.00 -28.64
C GLU A 526 15.46 43.04 -27.64
N SER A 527 15.69 44.32 -27.96
CA SER A 527 15.22 45.45 -27.14
C SER A 527 13.98 46.10 -27.75
N SER A 528 12.82 45.91 -27.13
CA SER A 528 11.63 46.73 -27.39
C SER A 528 11.69 48.00 -26.55
N LYS A 529 11.82 49.16 -27.22
CA LYS A 529 11.58 50.47 -26.60
C LYS A 529 10.09 50.77 -26.67
N GLU A 530 9.46 50.99 -25.53
CA GLU A 530 8.28 51.85 -25.42
C GLU A 530 8.52 52.85 -24.28
N ALA A 531 7.89 54.01 -24.39
CA ALA A 531 8.03 55.11 -23.44
C ALA A 531 6.64 55.63 -23.12
N GLU A 532 6.36 55.85 -21.84
CA GLU A 532 5.26 56.68 -21.37
C GLU A 532 5.83 57.69 -20.38
N ASP A 533 5.26 58.89 -20.37
CA ASP A 533 5.62 59.97 -19.45
C ASP A 533 5.00 59.69 -18.08
N ASP A 534 5.78 59.84 -17.01
CA ASP A 534 5.27 60.09 -15.65
C ASP A 534 5.71 61.50 -15.24
N ASN A 535 4.81 62.25 -14.61
CA ASN A 535 4.99 63.69 -14.39
C ASN A 535 5.78 63.99 -13.11
N ASP A 536 6.46 65.13 -13.10
CA ASP A 536 7.01 65.74 -11.88
C ASP A 536 5.90 66.10 -10.87
N ASP A 537 6.21 66.02 -9.57
CA ASP A 537 5.78 67.00 -8.57
C ASP A 537 6.63 66.83 -7.29
N ASP A 538 7.17 67.95 -6.77
CA ASP A 538 7.84 68.20 -5.48
C ASP A 538 8.90 67.18 -4.93
N ASP A 539 10.03 67.60 -4.37
CA ASP A 539 10.11 68.62 -3.31
C ASP A 539 11.56 69.17 -3.12
N THR A 540 11.68 70.41 -2.61
CA THR A 540 12.92 71.08 -2.11
C THR A 540 14.19 71.08 -3.00
N ASP A 541 14.81 72.23 -3.30
CA ASP A 541 15.40 73.13 -2.30
C ASP A 541 15.71 74.53 -2.87
N GLY A 542 15.80 75.55 -2.02
CA GLY A 542 15.82 76.97 -2.45
C GLY A 542 17.04 77.80 -2.04
N ALA A 543 17.83 78.28 -3.02
CA ALA A 543 18.85 79.33 -2.84
C ALA A 543 19.11 80.06 -4.19
N VAL A 544 18.64 81.30 -4.41
CA VAL A 544 19.19 82.60 -3.95
C VAL A 544 20.11 83.28 -4.99
N PHE A 545 19.61 84.40 -5.57
CA PHE A 545 20.34 85.54 -6.17
C PHE A 545 21.14 85.26 -7.48
N LEU A 546 21.11 86.08 -8.55
CA LEU A 546 21.02 87.55 -8.65
C LEU A 546 20.37 88.04 -9.97
N LEU A 547 19.69 89.20 -9.88
CA LEU A 547 19.39 90.22 -10.92
C LEU A 547 19.05 89.76 -12.35
#